data_AF-A0A5B8A3B1-F1
#
_entry.id   AF-A0A5B8A3B1-F1
#
_cell.length_a   1.000
_cell.length_b   1.000
_cell.length_c   1.000
_cell.angle_alpha   90.00
_cell.angle_beta   90.00
_cell.angle_gamma   90.00
#
_symmetry.space_group_name_H-M   'P 1'
#
loop_
_entity.id
_entity.type
_entity.pdbx_description
1 polymer ?
#
loop_
_entity_poly.entity_id
_entity_poly.type
_entity_poly.pdbx_seq_one_letter_code
_entity_poly.pdbx_strand_id
1 'polypeptide(L)'
;MNKWLGVLVVLMGLVSRLSSGQTRELSQQQAIHLAEMFIQENGYTSAPANRANLTYELFDADEKDINTLLQARRNRLHPKAFCISDDPDNWHVGFLSTSVDLSKLTPTQQQADLSGRAVIVNKRNKEVKLAHKDPRFSLYKKL
;
A
#
# COMPACT_ATOMS: atom_id res chain seq x y z
N MET A 1 1.98 62.64 49.82
CA MET A 1 2.19 62.84 48.37
C MET A 1 2.65 61.51 47.79
N ASN A 2 1.74 60.72 47.23
CA ASN A 2 1.45 60.60 45.78
C ASN A 2 2.51 59.72 45.10
N LYS A 3 2.23 58.65 44.34
CA LYS A 3 1.01 58.04 43.79
C LYS A 3 1.37 56.61 43.39
N TRP A 4 0.39 55.71 43.46
CA TRP A 4 0.39 54.42 42.79
C TRP A 4 0.69 54.54 41.28
N LEU A 5 1.51 53.64 40.74
CA LEU A 5 1.45 53.20 39.36
C LEU A 5 1.80 51.71 39.30
N GLY A 6 0.78 50.89 39.10
CA GLY A 6 0.96 49.51 38.66
C GLY A 6 1.27 49.48 37.17
N VAL A 7 2.02 48.48 36.74
CA VAL A 7 1.97 47.98 35.37
C VAL A 7 1.97 46.46 35.41
N LEU A 8 0.85 45.95 34.89
CA LEU A 8 0.49 44.59 34.57
C LEU A 8 1.53 43.97 33.60
N VAL A 9 2.26 42.92 34.02
CA VAL A 9 3.02 42.09 33.08
C VAL A 9 2.13 40.92 32.69
N VAL A 10 1.69 40.98 31.42
CA VAL A 10 0.88 39.99 30.72
C VAL A 10 1.62 38.65 30.72
N LEU A 11 1.03 37.63 31.36
CA LEU A 11 1.41 36.23 31.13
C LEU A 11 1.13 35.92 29.65
N MET A 12 2.20 35.82 28.85
CA MET A 12 2.14 35.17 27.54
C MET A 12 1.82 33.69 27.77
N GLY A 13 0.55 33.33 27.63
CA GLY A 13 0.14 31.95 27.48
C GLY A 13 0.77 31.38 26.22
N LEU A 14 1.76 30.51 26.39
CA LEU A 14 2.16 29.55 25.38
C LEU A 14 0.97 28.60 25.16
N VAL A 15 0.03 29.02 24.32
CA VAL A 15 -0.94 28.08 23.74
C VAL A 15 -0.16 27.29 22.70
N SER A 16 0.52 26.25 23.16
CA SER A 16 1.02 25.18 22.30
C SER A 16 -0.18 24.65 21.53
N ARG A 17 -0.36 25.14 20.30
CA ARG A 17 -1.23 24.49 19.32
C ARG A 17 -0.58 23.14 19.07
N LEU A 18 -0.98 22.12 19.84
CA LEU A 18 -0.86 20.75 19.38
C LEU A 18 -1.65 20.70 18.07
N SER A 19 -0.95 20.87 16.96
CA SER A 19 -1.43 20.38 15.68
C SER A 19 -1.47 18.87 15.86
N SER A 20 -2.62 18.37 16.31
CA SER A 20 -2.99 16.98 16.08
C SER A 20 -2.99 16.84 14.56
N GLY A 21 -1.85 16.39 14.03
CA GLY A 21 -1.73 16.00 12.63
C GLY A 21 -2.78 14.93 12.40
N GLN A 22 -3.94 15.33 11.88
CA GLN A 22 -4.92 14.40 11.36
C GLN A 22 -4.24 13.73 10.19
N THR A 23 -3.67 12.55 10.42
CA THR A 23 -3.16 11.70 9.36
C THR A 23 -4.35 11.35 8.47
N ARG A 24 -4.51 12.12 7.39
CA ARG A 24 -5.61 11.95 6.47
C ARG A 24 -5.53 10.55 5.87
N GLU A 25 -6.60 9.78 6.04
CA GLU A 25 -6.67 8.43 5.50
C GLU A 25 -6.49 8.45 3.98
N LEU A 26 -5.79 7.44 3.46
CA LEU A 26 -5.55 7.26 2.04
C LEU A 26 -6.87 7.02 1.31
N SER A 27 -7.07 7.76 0.22
CA SER A 27 -8.12 7.47 -0.74
C SER A 27 -7.87 6.15 -1.46
N GLN A 28 -8.94 5.57 -2.02
CA GLN A 28 -8.89 4.35 -2.83
C GLN A 28 -7.87 4.48 -3.98
N GLN A 29 -7.87 5.59 -4.71
CA GLN A 29 -6.96 5.81 -5.84
C GLN A 29 -5.50 5.88 -5.39
N GLN A 30 -5.22 6.51 -4.25
CA GLN A 30 -3.86 6.55 -3.70
C GLN A 30 -3.40 5.16 -3.28
N ALA A 31 -4.28 4.34 -2.70
CA ALA A 31 -3.94 2.96 -2.34
C ALA A 31 -3.67 2.10 -3.57
N ILE A 32 -4.48 2.22 -4.63
CA ILE A 32 -4.23 1.53 -5.90
C ILE A 32 -2.86 1.93 -6.47
N HIS A 33 -2.57 3.24 -6.51
CA HIS A 33 -1.29 3.72 -7.02
C HIS A 33 -0.10 3.20 -6.21
N LEU A 34 -0.17 3.25 -4.88
CA LEU A 34 0.88 2.71 -4.01
C LEU A 34 1.08 1.21 -4.21
N ALA A 35 0.00 0.46 -4.39
CA ALA A 35 0.07 -0.98 -4.64
C ALA A 35 0.66 -1.32 -6.01
N GLU A 36 0.31 -0.57 -7.06
CA GLU A 36 0.90 -0.72 -8.41
C GLU A 36 2.40 -0.45 -8.39
N MET A 37 2.82 0.63 -7.71
CA MET A 37 4.24 0.94 -7.53
C MET A 37 4.95 -0.16 -6.75
N PHE A 38 4.33 -0.67 -5.66
CA PHE A 38 4.90 -1.74 -4.85
C PHE A 38 5.18 -3.01 -5.67
N ILE A 39 4.23 -3.50 -6.47
CA ILE A 39 4.46 -4.73 -7.25
C ILE A 39 5.53 -4.55 -8.33
N GLN A 40 5.62 -3.36 -8.92
CA GLN A 40 6.65 -3.04 -9.90
C GLN A 40 8.03 -2.98 -9.24
N GLU A 41 8.15 -2.21 -8.17
CA GLU A 41 9.42 -2.02 -7.46
C GLU A 41 9.94 -3.31 -6.82
N ASN A 42 9.04 -4.21 -6.41
CA ASN A 42 9.41 -5.53 -5.87
C ASN A 42 9.65 -6.62 -6.92
N GLY A 43 9.58 -6.26 -8.21
CA GLY A 43 9.96 -7.13 -9.33
C GLY A 43 8.92 -8.15 -9.76
N TYR A 44 7.64 -7.95 -9.42
CA TYR A 44 6.57 -8.84 -9.85
C TYR A 44 6.13 -8.65 -11.30
N THR A 45 6.46 -7.51 -11.90
CA THR A 45 6.08 -7.16 -13.28
C THR A 45 7.24 -7.40 -14.26
N SER A 46 7.07 -7.06 -15.53
CA SER A 46 8.14 -7.10 -16.54
C SER A 46 9.11 -5.91 -16.42
N ALA A 47 8.71 -4.84 -15.73
CA ALA A 47 9.55 -3.66 -15.52
C ALA A 47 10.70 -3.95 -14.53
N PRO A 48 11.81 -3.20 -14.60
CA PRO A 48 12.92 -3.35 -13.67
C PRO A 48 12.50 -3.11 -12.22
N ALA A 49 12.89 -4.02 -11.32
CA ALA A 49 12.69 -3.89 -9.88
C ALA A 49 13.64 -2.84 -9.28
N ASN A 50 13.19 -2.20 -8.20
CA ASN A 50 14.05 -1.35 -7.37
C ASN A 50 14.77 -2.20 -6.31
N ARG A 51 16.01 -2.58 -6.60
CA ARG A 51 16.80 -3.45 -5.72
C ARG A 51 17.05 -2.86 -4.32
N ALA A 52 17.06 -1.53 -4.17
CA ALA A 52 17.26 -0.89 -2.88
C ALA A 52 16.15 -1.19 -1.88
N ASN A 53 14.91 -1.42 -2.36
CA ASN A 53 13.75 -1.71 -1.53
C ASN A 53 13.73 -3.18 -1.05
N LEU A 54 14.45 -4.08 -1.75
CA LEU A 54 14.46 -5.52 -1.46
C LEU A 54 15.46 -5.93 -0.38
N THR A 55 16.51 -5.14 -0.18
CA THR A 55 17.56 -5.43 0.81
C THR A 55 17.01 -5.56 2.23
N TYR A 56 15.88 -4.89 2.54
CA TYR A 56 15.22 -4.97 3.84
C TYR A 56 14.30 -6.19 4.01
N GLU A 57 13.76 -6.77 2.92
CA GLU A 57 12.88 -7.95 2.98
C GLU A 57 13.66 -9.26 3.28
N LEU A 58 14.99 -9.27 3.10
CA LEU A 58 15.82 -10.46 3.08
C LEU A 58 16.57 -10.77 4.39
N PHE A 59 16.27 -10.07 5.49
CA PHE A 59 16.95 -10.32 6.76
C PHE A 59 16.46 -11.59 7.50
N ASP A 60 15.31 -12.18 7.08
CA ASP A 60 14.67 -13.29 7.81
C ASP A 60 14.65 -14.63 7.06
N ALA A 61 15.22 -14.76 5.85
CA ALA A 61 15.17 -16.01 5.10
C ALA A 61 16.52 -16.38 4.47
N ASP A 62 16.83 -17.66 4.47
CA ASP A 62 18.06 -18.29 3.96
C ASP A 62 18.42 -17.98 2.47
N GLU A 63 17.58 -17.22 1.75
CA GLU A 63 17.85 -16.75 0.39
C GLU A 63 18.59 -15.40 0.40
N LYS A 64 19.92 -15.49 0.54
CA LYS A 64 20.82 -14.31 0.46
C LYS A 64 20.99 -13.73 -0.94
N ASP A 65 20.42 -14.36 -1.98
CA ASP A 65 20.57 -13.92 -3.37
C ASP A 65 19.33 -13.20 -3.92
N ILE A 66 19.41 -11.86 -3.94
CA ILE A 66 18.43 -10.97 -4.55
C ILE A 66 18.11 -11.37 -6.00
N ASN A 67 19.07 -11.90 -6.76
CA ASN A 67 18.81 -12.26 -8.16
C ASN A 67 17.87 -13.47 -8.27
N THR A 68 18.05 -14.48 -7.40
CA THR A 68 17.17 -15.65 -7.35
C THR A 68 15.74 -15.23 -6.97
N LEU A 69 15.59 -14.37 -5.94
CA LEU A 69 14.30 -13.79 -5.56
C LEU A 69 13.63 -13.05 -6.73
N LEU A 70 14.38 -12.16 -7.37
CA LEU A 70 13.87 -11.37 -8.50
C LEU A 70 13.48 -12.25 -9.68
N GLN A 71 14.25 -13.29 -9.97
CA GLN A 71 13.94 -14.25 -11.02
C GLN A 71 12.63 -14.99 -10.71
N ALA A 72 12.41 -15.39 -9.46
CA ALA A 72 11.17 -16.05 -9.03
C ALA A 72 9.93 -15.14 -9.12
N ARG A 73 10.11 -13.82 -8.91
CA ARG A 73 9.03 -12.82 -8.94
C ARG A 73 8.73 -12.30 -10.35
N ARG A 74 9.72 -12.29 -11.25
CA ARG A 74 9.67 -11.59 -12.54
C ARG A 74 8.45 -11.97 -13.37
N ASN A 75 7.72 -10.96 -13.84
CA ASN A 75 6.58 -11.10 -14.77
C ASN A 75 5.51 -12.10 -14.30
N ARG A 76 5.28 -12.19 -12.98
CA ARG A 76 4.27 -13.07 -12.37
C ARG A 76 2.92 -12.38 -12.20
N LEU A 77 2.90 -11.05 -12.08
CA LEU A 77 1.67 -10.26 -11.91
C LEU A 77 1.51 -9.24 -13.03
N HIS A 78 0.25 -9.01 -13.42
CA HIS A 78 -0.12 -7.87 -14.25
C HIS A 78 0.16 -6.56 -13.50
N PRO A 79 0.64 -5.50 -14.18
CA PRO A 79 1.07 -4.26 -13.53
C PRO A 79 -0.08 -3.39 -13.01
N LYS A 80 -1.32 -3.67 -13.43
CA LYS A 80 -2.50 -2.88 -13.07
C LYS A 80 -3.38 -3.64 -12.10
N ALA A 81 -3.93 -2.91 -11.14
CA ALA A 81 -4.87 -3.45 -10.18
C ALA A 81 -6.13 -3.95 -10.92
N PHE A 82 -6.62 -5.12 -10.52
CA PHE A 82 -7.81 -5.75 -11.08
C PHE A 82 -9.04 -5.54 -10.19
N CYS A 83 -8.86 -5.58 -8.89
CA CYS A 83 -9.94 -5.46 -7.93
C CYS A 83 -9.46 -4.86 -6.61
N ILE A 84 -10.41 -4.44 -5.78
CA ILE A 84 -10.12 -3.85 -4.48
C ILE A 84 -11.16 -4.25 -3.45
N SER A 85 -10.75 -4.41 -2.19
CA SER A 85 -11.65 -4.47 -1.05
C SER A 85 -11.29 -3.41 0.00
N ASP A 86 -12.33 -2.97 0.71
CA ASP A 86 -12.27 -1.95 1.75
C ASP A 86 -12.42 -2.63 3.12
N ASP A 87 -11.34 -2.61 3.91
CA ASP A 87 -11.29 -3.06 5.30
C ASP A 87 -11.12 -1.81 6.20
N PRO A 88 -11.64 -1.75 7.44
CA PRO A 88 -11.62 -0.52 8.24
C PRO A 88 -10.26 0.15 8.32
N ASP A 89 -9.18 -0.63 8.43
CA ASP A 89 -7.82 -0.12 8.54
C ASP A 89 -7.01 -0.21 7.24
N ASN A 90 -7.46 -1.00 6.26
CA ASN A 90 -6.65 -1.37 5.11
C ASN A 90 -7.42 -1.33 3.79
N TRP A 91 -6.71 -1.02 2.71
CA TRP A 91 -7.12 -1.36 1.36
C TRP A 91 -6.45 -2.66 0.96
N HIS A 92 -7.21 -3.57 0.34
CA HIS A 92 -6.64 -4.78 -0.28
C HIS A 92 -6.75 -4.64 -1.79
N VAL A 93 -5.62 -4.48 -2.47
CA VAL A 93 -5.56 -4.27 -3.91
C VAL A 93 -5.12 -5.56 -4.59
N GLY A 94 -5.99 -6.13 -5.41
CA GLY A 94 -5.77 -7.40 -6.11
C GLY A 94 -5.11 -7.21 -7.46
N PHE A 95 -4.12 -8.06 -7.74
CA PHE A 95 -3.42 -8.15 -9.02
C PHE A 95 -3.53 -9.56 -9.56
N LEU A 96 -3.88 -9.69 -10.84
CA LEU A 96 -3.95 -10.99 -11.49
C LEU A 96 -2.57 -11.53 -11.83
N SER A 97 -2.45 -12.86 -11.78
CA SER A 97 -1.31 -13.57 -12.35
C SER A 97 -1.24 -13.32 -13.85
N THR A 98 -0.05 -13.20 -14.42
CA THR A 98 0.15 -13.10 -15.88
C THR A 98 -0.31 -14.34 -16.63
N SER A 99 -0.53 -15.46 -15.94
CA SER A 99 -1.15 -16.66 -16.50
C SER A 99 -2.65 -16.49 -16.78
N VAL A 100 -3.29 -15.43 -16.26
CA VAL A 100 -4.70 -15.12 -16.48
C VAL A 100 -4.80 -14.12 -17.63
N ASP A 101 -5.45 -14.53 -18.72
CA ASP A 101 -5.73 -13.68 -19.87
C ASP A 101 -7.13 -13.05 -19.74
N LEU A 102 -7.16 -11.80 -19.26
CA LEU A 102 -8.39 -11.02 -19.06
C LEU A 102 -9.26 -10.94 -20.32
N SER A 103 -8.65 -10.90 -21.51
CA SER A 103 -9.38 -10.75 -22.77
C SER A 103 -10.24 -11.96 -23.13
N LYS A 104 -9.96 -13.12 -22.51
CA LYS A 104 -10.65 -14.38 -22.75
C LYS A 104 -11.69 -14.71 -21.68
N LEU A 105 -11.80 -13.90 -20.63
CA LEU A 105 -12.73 -14.15 -19.53
C LEU A 105 -14.12 -13.56 -19.82
N THR A 106 -15.15 -14.36 -19.63
CA THR A 106 -16.53 -13.88 -19.60
C THR A 106 -16.78 -13.00 -18.37
N PRO A 107 -17.81 -12.13 -18.36
CA PRO A 107 -18.14 -11.31 -17.20
C PRO A 107 -18.33 -12.12 -15.91
N THR A 108 -18.92 -13.32 -15.98
CA THR A 108 -19.08 -14.21 -14.83
C THR A 108 -17.75 -14.76 -14.33
N GLN A 109 -16.84 -15.14 -15.24
CA GLN A 109 -15.50 -15.63 -14.87
C GLN A 109 -14.64 -14.54 -14.23
N GLN A 110 -14.82 -13.27 -14.63
CA GLN A 110 -14.14 -12.14 -13.99
C GLN A 110 -14.55 -11.97 -12.52
N GLN A 111 -15.72 -12.48 -12.12
CA GLN A 111 -16.18 -12.48 -10.73
C GLN A 111 -15.69 -13.70 -9.93
N ALA A 112 -14.96 -14.64 -10.52
CA ALA A 112 -14.44 -15.81 -9.81
C ALA A 112 -13.19 -15.48 -8.98
N ASP A 113 -12.75 -16.46 -8.18
CA ASP A 113 -11.45 -16.44 -7.50
C ASP A 113 -10.33 -16.77 -8.50
N LEU A 114 -9.91 -15.75 -9.26
CA LEU A 114 -8.83 -15.85 -10.22
C LEU A 114 -7.46 -15.86 -9.54
N SER A 115 -6.49 -16.57 -10.12
CA SER A 115 -5.12 -16.61 -9.60
C SER A 115 -4.46 -15.23 -9.62
N GLY A 116 -3.82 -14.87 -8.51
CA GLY A 116 -3.16 -13.58 -8.34
C GLY A 116 -2.68 -13.36 -6.92
N ARG A 117 -2.36 -12.11 -6.58
CA ARG A 117 -1.93 -11.70 -5.23
C ARG A 117 -2.61 -10.40 -4.84
N ALA A 118 -2.80 -10.22 -3.54
CA ALA A 118 -3.29 -8.96 -2.99
C ALA A 118 -2.14 -8.21 -2.30
N VAL A 119 -2.13 -6.90 -2.48
CA VAL A 119 -1.29 -5.97 -1.72
C VAL A 119 -2.18 -5.30 -0.69
N ILE A 120 -1.74 -5.29 0.57
CA ILE A 120 -2.39 -4.62 1.68
C ILE A 120 -1.75 -3.25 1.83
N VAL A 121 -2.56 -2.20 1.80
CA VAL A 121 -2.14 -0.81 2.00
C VAL A 121 -2.86 -0.27 3.23
N ASN A 122 -2.12 0.04 4.29
CA ASN A 122 -2.70 0.62 5.48
C ASN A 122 -3.16 2.06 5.22
N LYS A 123 -4.39 2.39 5.61
CA LYS A 123 -5.02 3.68 5.31
C LYS A 123 -4.34 4.87 5.98
N ARG A 124 -3.68 4.67 7.12
CA ARG A 124 -3.16 5.76 7.96
C ARG A 124 -1.65 5.93 7.82
N ASN A 125 -0.88 4.87 8.04
CA ASN A 125 0.58 4.95 8.03
C ASN A 125 1.19 4.73 6.63
N LYS A 126 0.36 4.38 5.63
CA LYS A 126 0.77 4.09 4.25
C LYS A 126 1.74 2.89 4.13
N GLU A 127 1.79 2.03 5.13
CA GLU A 127 2.50 0.76 5.06
C GLU A 127 1.92 -0.08 3.92
N VAL A 128 2.80 -0.63 3.08
CA VAL A 128 2.43 -1.47 1.93
C VAL A 128 3.12 -2.81 2.10
N LYS A 129 2.35 -3.90 1.99
CA LYS A 129 2.87 -5.26 2.06
C LYS A 129 2.09 -6.22 1.19
N LEU A 130 2.71 -7.34 0.83
CA LEU A 130 2.03 -8.41 0.13
C LEU A 130 1.22 -9.27 1.11
N ALA A 131 0.00 -9.65 0.74
CA ALA A 131 -0.77 -10.62 1.50
C ALA A 131 -0.08 -12.00 1.49
N HIS A 132 -0.06 -12.64 2.66
CA HIS A 132 0.53 -13.97 2.85
C HIS A 132 -0.33 -15.11 2.31
N LYS A 133 -1.64 -14.89 2.18
CA LYS A 133 -2.61 -15.89 1.70
C LYS A 133 -3.15 -15.49 0.33
N ASP A 134 -3.61 -16.50 -0.41
CA ASP A 134 -4.29 -16.27 -1.67
C ASP A 134 -5.60 -15.49 -1.44
N PRO A 135 -5.86 -14.44 -2.22
CA PRO A 135 -7.04 -13.62 -2.06
C PRO A 135 -8.28 -14.27 -2.67
N ARG A 136 -9.44 -14.06 -2.03
CA ARG A 136 -10.75 -14.41 -2.60
C ARG A 136 -11.28 -13.26 -3.44
N PHE A 137 -10.78 -13.13 -4.67
CA PHE A 137 -11.15 -12.03 -5.58
C PHE A 137 -12.64 -11.99 -5.94
N SER A 138 -13.39 -13.06 -5.74
CA SER A 138 -14.85 -13.06 -5.86
C SER A 138 -15.55 -12.11 -4.87
N LEU A 139 -14.91 -11.79 -3.75
CA LEU A 139 -15.44 -10.88 -2.73
C LEU A 139 -15.03 -9.42 -2.95
N TYR A 140 -14.18 -9.15 -3.95
CA TYR A 140 -13.57 -7.84 -4.15
C TYR A 140 -14.31 -7.10 -5.25
N LYS A 141 -14.43 -5.78 -5.10
CA LYS A 141 -14.99 -4.91 -6.15
C LYS A 141 -14.03 -4.86 -7.34
N LYS A 142 -14.53 -5.16 -8.54
CA LYS A 142 -13.75 -5.05 -9.80
C LYS A 142 -13.53 -3.58 -10.17
N LEU A 143 -12.36 -3.29 -10.75
CA LEU A 143 -11.95 -1.95 -11.18
C LEU A 143 -12.26 -1.70 -12.66
#